data_AF-A0A7C0VGV0-F1
#
_entry.id   AF-A0A7C0VGV0-F1
#
_cell.length_a   1.000
_cell.length_b   1.000
_cell.length_c   1.000
_cell.angle_alpha   90.00
_cell.angle_beta   90.00
_cell.angle_gamma   90.00
#
_symmetry.space_group_name_H-M   'P 1'
#
loop_
_entity.id
_entity.type
_entity.pdbx_description
1 polymer ?
#
loop_
_entity_poly.entity_id
_entity_poly.type
_entity_poly.pdbx_seq_one_letter_code
_entity_poly.pdbx_strand_id
1 'polypeptide(L)'
;MSDLKIKLLKLPVYFLLILGIALLSLDFVPVNQANPLQVEPNNLPQFSSPVLITSAGQSAEIQLAGVIAKRASLNAELVKMATAENLQGKKTLVLVLGASLKGLGAAGLDMNQEISRVSSLLQACQEKSIPVLCLHLGGEARRGELSDKIVASFLPLAQLALVVSSGNKDGFFTRICQENNIPLILIDRASEAIDYFQKIFLINLPQ
;
A
#
# COMPACT_ATOMS: atom_id res chain seq x y z
N MET A 1 -61.10 51.80 22.14
CA MET A 1 -60.89 50.97 23.35
C MET A 1 -61.58 49.63 23.12
N SER A 2 -60.98 48.57 23.67
CA SER A 2 -61.34 47.15 23.68
C SER A 2 -61.03 46.29 22.43
N ASP A 3 -59.85 45.66 22.50
CA ASP A 3 -59.59 44.23 22.23
C ASP A 3 -59.64 43.76 20.77
N LEU A 4 -58.51 43.55 20.09
CA LEU A 4 -57.49 42.51 20.34
C LEU A 4 -58.07 41.16 20.77
N LYS A 5 -58.81 40.50 19.87
CA LYS A 5 -58.88 39.04 19.81
C LYS A 5 -59.51 38.54 18.50
N ILE A 6 -58.80 37.61 17.87
CA ILE A 6 -59.30 36.52 17.02
C ILE A 6 -59.61 36.87 15.55
N LYS A 7 -58.63 36.58 14.69
CA LYS A 7 -58.74 35.69 13.50
C LYS A 7 -57.33 35.58 12.92
N LEU A 8 -56.46 34.81 13.57
CA LEU A 8 -56.19 33.43 13.19
C LEU A 8 -55.94 33.30 11.67
N LEU A 9 -54.73 33.71 11.29
CA LEU A 9 -53.84 33.08 10.32
C LEU A 9 -54.50 31.95 9.49
N LYS A 10 -55.14 32.31 8.38
CA LYS A 10 -55.40 31.37 7.27
C LYS A 10 -54.33 31.56 6.22
N LEU A 11 -53.10 31.20 6.58
CA LEU A 11 -52.04 30.97 5.59
C LEU A 11 -52.39 29.65 4.88
N PRO A 12 -52.39 29.59 3.55
CA PRO A 12 -52.85 28.42 2.83
C PRO A 12 -51.91 27.24 3.13
N VAL A 13 -52.49 26.18 3.70
CA VAL A 13 -51.89 24.87 3.98
C VAL A 13 -51.24 24.23 2.73
N TYR A 14 -51.43 24.80 1.55
CA TYR A 14 -50.80 24.38 0.30
C TYR A 14 -49.30 24.71 0.17
N PHE A 15 -48.74 25.62 0.98
CA PHE A 15 -47.28 25.87 0.93
C PHE A 15 -46.46 24.81 1.68
N LEU A 16 -47.09 24.01 2.56
CA LEU A 16 -46.42 22.92 3.28
C LEU A 16 -46.49 21.57 2.55
N LEU A 17 -47.29 21.45 1.48
CA LEU A 17 -47.39 20.21 0.71
C LEU A 17 -46.40 20.14 -0.47
N ILE A 18 -45.84 21.28 -0.91
CA ILE A 18 -44.85 21.32 -2.01
C ILE A 18 -43.41 21.15 -1.47
N LEU A 19 -43.18 21.31 -0.16
CA LEU A 19 -41.89 20.99 0.46
C LEU A 19 -41.73 19.49 0.80
N GLY A 20 -42.80 18.70 0.65
CA GLY A 20 -42.85 17.27 1.01
C GLY A 20 -42.60 16.27 -0.12
N ILE A 21 -42.30 16.73 -1.35
CA ILE A 21 -42.06 15.84 -2.52
C ILE A 21 -40.63 16.00 -3.09
N ALA A 22 -39.72 16.67 -2.36
CA ALA A 22 -38.30 16.74 -2.72
C ALA A 22 -37.40 15.78 -1.91
N LEU A 23 -37.99 14.72 -1.33
CA LEU A 23 -37.30 13.72 -0.52
C LEU A 23 -37.91 12.35 -0.83
N LEU A 24 -37.46 11.68 -1.90
CA LEU A 24 -37.44 10.20 -2.07
C LEU A 24 -37.18 9.83 -3.54
N SER A 25 -35.98 10.18 -4.01
CA SER A 25 -35.23 9.34 -4.92
C SER A 25 -33.76 9.63 -4.70
N LEU A 26 -33.30 9.39 -3.46
CA LEU A 26 -31.96 8.85 -3.32
C LEU A 26 -32.05 7.49 -3.99
N ASP A 27 -31.72 7.45 -5.29
CA ASP A 27 -31.28 6.22 -5.89
C ASP A 27 -30.22 5.69 -4.95
N PHE A 28 -30.56 4.65 -4.20
CA PHE A 28 -29.59 3.80 -3.56
C PHE A 28 -28.79 3.26 -4.73
N VAL A 29 -27.75 4.00 -5.14
CA VAL A 29 -26.62 3.41 -5.83
C VAL A 29 -26.17 2.36 -4.83
N PRO A 30 -26.32 1.06 -5.12
CA PRO A 30 -25.66 0.09 -4.29
C PRO A 30 -24.19 0.52 -4.34
N VAL A 31 -23.64 0.91 -3.20
CA VAL A 31 -22.21 0.73 -2.98
C VAL A 31 -22.04 -0.75 -3.21
N ASN A 32 -21.71 -1.09 -4.46
CA ASN A 32 -21.02 -2.31 -4.75
C ASN A 32 -19.95 -2.36 -3.67
N GLN A 33 -19.94 -3.40 -2.87
CA GLN A 33 -18.72 -3.81 -2.20
C GLN A 33 -17.75 -4.21 -3.32
N ALA A 34 -17.30 -3.22 -4.08
CA ALA A 34 -16.20 -3.32 -4.99
C ALA A 34 -15.04 -3.66 -4.08
N ASN A 35 -14.59 -4.91 -4.20
CA ASN A 35 -13.43 -5.42 -3.52
C ASN A 35 -12.32 -4.39 -3.70
N PRO A 36 -11.95 -3.66 -2.65
CA PRO A 36 -11.28 -2.40 -2.89
C PRO A 36 -9.85 -2.69 -3.35
N LEU A 37 -9.57 -2.28 -4.60
CA LEU A 37 -8.28 -2.30 -5.28
C LEU A 37 -7.76 -3.65 -5.80
N GLN A 38 -8.63 -4.58 -6.23
CA GLN A 38 -8.18 -5.56 -7.23
C GLN A 38 -7.95 -4.81 -8.56
N VAL A 39 -6.73 -4.34 -8.77
CA VAL A 39 -6.33 -3.76 -10.05
C VAL A 39 -6.43 -4.87 -11.10
N GLU A 40 -7.27 -4.66 -12.11
CA GLU A 40 -7.32 -5.52 -13.28
C GLU A 40 -5.88 -5.73 -13.80
N PRO A 41 -5.44 -6.98 -14.10
CA PRO A 41 -4.04 -7.30 -14.37
C PRO A 41 -3.34 -6.41 -15.42
N ASN A 42 -4.12 -5.77 -16.30
CA ASN A 42 -3.64 -4.96 -17.42
C ASN A 42 -3.34 -3.49 -17.07
N ASN A 43 -3.55 -3.02 -15.82
CA ASN A 43 -3.30 -1.62 -15.44
C ASN A 43 -2.36 -1.46 -14.23
N LEU A 44 -1.45 -2.40 -14.04
CA LEU A 44 -0.42 -2.29 -12.99
C LEU A 44 0.65 -1.26 -13.37
N PRO A 45 1.18 -0.50 -12.39
CA PRO A 45 2.34 0.36 -12.62
C PRO A 45 3.52 -0.44 -13.18
N GLN A 46 4.17 0.12 -14.19
CA GLN A 46 5.36 -0.47 -14.80
C GLN A 46 6.61 0.07 -14.11
N PHE A 47 7.54 -0.83 -13.82
CA PHE A 47 8.81 -0.53 -13.18
C PHE A 47 9.97 -0.87 -14.12
N SER A 48 11.18 -0.42 -13.77
CA SER A 48 12.35 -0.60 -14.62
C SER A 48 13.54 -1.13 -13.83
N SER A 49 14.35 -1.96 -14.48
CA SER A 49 15.63 -2.43 -13.96
C SER A 49 16.80 -1.52 -14.41
N PRO A 50 17.92 -1.43 -13.66
CA PRO A 50 18.30 -2.25 -12.50
C PRO A 50 17.55 -1.93 -11.20
N VAL A 51 17.27 -2.95 -10.41
CA VAL A 51 16.53 -2.86 -9.14
C VAL A 51 17.47 -2.93 -7.94
N LEU A 52 17.17 -2.17 -6.89
CA LEU A 52 17.74 -2.35 -5.55
C LEU A 52 16.71 -3.02 -4.64
N ILE A 53 17.07 -4.11 -3.98
CA ILE A 53 16.22 -4.78 -2.98
C ILE A 53 16.85 -4.58 -1.60
N THR A 54 16.07 -4.07 -0.65
CA THR A 54 16.52 -3.85 0.73
C THR A 54 15.42 -4.18 1.75
N SER A 55 15.83 -4.38 3.00
CA SER A 55 14.90 -4.62 4.09
C SER A 55 14.50 -3.30 4.76
N ALA A 56 13.25 -3.21 5.21
CA ALA A 56 12.82 -2.32 6.28
C ALA A 56 12.38 -3.19 7.46
N GLY A 57 13.12 -3.13 8.58
CA GLY A 57 12.88 -3.94 9.78
C GLY A 57 13.80 -5.17 9.92
N GLN A 58 14.73 -5.38 8.98
CA GLN A 58 15.74 -6.45 9.03
C GLN A 58 15.15 -7.88 9.12
N SER A 59 13.96 -8.09 8.57
CA SER A 59 13.33 -9.41 8.49
C SER A 59 14.07 -10.38 7.58
N ALA A 60 13.86 -11.69 7.81
CA ALA A 60 14.47 -12.75 7.02
C ALA A 60 13.93 -12.80 5.58
N GLU A 61 12.74 -12.24 5.35
CA GLU A 61 12.05 -12.26 4.06
C GLU A 61 12.81 -11.49 2.96
N ILE A 62 13.81 -10.68 3.31
CA ILE A 62 14.72 -10.07 2.33
C ILE A 62 15.43 -11.12 1.47
N GLN A 63 15.83 -12.25 2.06
CA GLN A 63 16.48 -13.34 1.32
C GLN A 63 15.50 -14.03 0.36
N LEU A 64 14.25 -14.20 0.81
CA LEU A 64 13.18 -14.72 -0.04
C LEU A 64 12.91 -13.79 -1.23
N ALA A 65 12.87 -12.47 -1.01
CA ALA A 65 12.74 -11.49 -2.10
C ALA A 65 13.89 -11.60 -3.11
N GLY A 66 15.13 -11.79 -2.66
CA GLY A 66 16.28 -12.02 -3.53
C GLY A 66 16.14 -13.30 -4.38
N VAL A 67 15.67 -14.40 -3.78
CA VAL A 67 15.40 -15.66 -4.50
C VAL A 67 14.30 -15.48 -5.55
N ILE A 68 13.21 -14.78 -5.20
CA ILE A 68 12.10 -14.47 -6.12
C ILE A 68 12.61 -13.63 -7.30
N ALA A 69 13.35 -12.56 -7.03
CA ALA A 69 13.93 -11.70 -8.07
C ALA A 69 14.82 -12.49 -9.03
N LYS A 70 15.70 -13.34 -8.50
CA LYS A 70 16.56 -14.22 -9.31
C LYS A 70 15.75 -15.17 -10.19
N ARG A 71 14.71 -15.81 -9.63
CA ARG A 71 13.83 -16.72 -10.39
C ARG A 71 13.01 -15.99 -11.46
N ALA A 72 12.62 -14.75 -11.21
CA ALA A 72 11.98 -13.89 -12.18
C ALA A 72 12.93 -13.39 -13.29
N SER A 73 14.23 -13.70 -13.23
CA SER A 73 15.27 -13.12 -14.09
C SER A 73 15.36 -11.59 -14.01
N LEU A 74 14.99 -11.03 -12.86
CA LEU A 74 15.05 -9.60 -12.60
C LEU A 74 16.50 -9.17 -12.38
N ASN A 75 16.95 -8.14 -13.10
CA ASN A 75 18.25 -7.51 -12.86
C ASN A 75 18.18 -6.69 -11.57
N ALA A 76 18.47 -7.36 -10.46
CA ALA A 76 18.35 -6.83 -9.10
C ALA A 76 19.64 -7.04 -8.30
N GLU A 77 19.98 -6.04 -7.48
CA GLU A 77 20.99 -6.14 -6.45
C GLU A 77 20.32 -6.13 -5.07
N LEU A 78 20.68 -7.09 -4.22
CA LEU A 78 20.19 -7.16 -2.85
C LEU A 78 21.24 -6.58 -1.90
N VAL A 79 20.87 -5.51 -1.20
CA VAL A 79 21.71 -4.91 -0.14
C VAL A 79 20.84 -4.78 1.11
N LYS A 80 21.09 -5.64 2.11
CA LYS A 80 20.24 -5.74 3.32
C LYS A 80 20.11 -4.41 4.09
N MET A 81 21.20 -3.65 4.12
CA MET A 81 21.36 -2.38 4.85
C MET A 81 21.56 -1.22 3.88
N ALA A 82 20.79 -1.20 2.79
CA ALA A 82 20.98 -0.19 1.75
C ALA A 82 20.85 1.25 2.29
N THR A 83 21.69 2.13 1.76
CA THR A 83 21.65 3.58 1.95
C THR A 83 21.45 4.28 0.60
N ALA A 84 21.35 5.61 0.62
CA ALA A 84 21.18 6.42 -0.59
C ALA A 84 22.28 6.20 -1.65
N GLU A 85 23.50 5.82 -1.23
CA GLU A 85 24.62 5.52 -2.13
C GLU A 85 24.31 4.31 -3.02
N ASN A 86 23.61 3.30 -2.49
CA ASN A 86 23.25 2.11 -3.23
C ASN A 86 22.19 2.35 -4.33
N LEU A 87 21.57 3.54 -4.37
CA LEU A 87 20.61 3.92 -5.41
C LEU A 87 21.31 4.30 -6.73
N GLN A 88 22.64 4.46 -6.75
CA GLN A 88 23.35 4.84 -7.97
C GLN A 88 23.12 3.82 -9.10
N GLY A 89 22.62 4.31 -10.23
CA GLY A 89 22.31 3.47 -11.40
C GLY A 89 21.08 2.58 -11.26
N LYS A 90 20.32 2.72 -10.17
CA LYS A 90 19.08 1.97 -9.93
C LYS A 90 17.88 2.76 -10.43
N LYS A 91 16.88 2.04 -10.95
CA LYS A 91 15.64 2.60 -11.48
C LYS A 91 14.41 2.26 -10.66
N THR A 92 14.53 1.36 -9.69
CA THR A 92 13.43 0.99 -8.79
C THR A 92 14.00 0.50 -7.47
N LEU A 93 13.35 0.89 -6.36
CA LEU A 93 13.59 0.32 -5.05
C LEU A 93 12.51 -0.72 -4.74
N VAL A 94 12.91 -1.93 -4.35
CA VAL A 94 12.04 -2.93 -3.74
C VAL A 94 12.30 -2.95 -2.25
N LEU A 95 11.30 -2.53 -1.46
CA LEU A 95 11.37 -2.44 -0.01
C LEU A 95 10.62 -3.60 0.64
N VAL A 96 11.35 -4.50 1.31
CA VAL A 96 10.74 -5.65 2.00
C VAL A 96 10.34 -5.23 3.42
N LEU A 97 9.03 -5.17 3.66
CA LEU A 97 8.42 -4.73 4.90
C LEU A 97 8.26 -5.88 5.89
N GLY A 98 8.92 -5.77 7.04
CA GLY A 98 8.73 -6.66 8.18
C GLY A 98 9.87 -6.53 9.18
N ALA A 99 9.55 -6.58 10.47
CA ALA A 99 10.51 -6.41 11.53
C ALA A 99 10.95 -7.73 12.18
N SER A 100 12.21 -7.84 12.56
CA SER A 100 12.74 -8.92 13.39
C SER A 100 13.68 -8.37 14.45
N LEU A 101 13.38 -8.59 15.74
CA LEU A 101 14.28 -8.20 16.83
C LEU A 101 15.67 -8.84 16.69
N LYS A 102 15.72 -10.13 16.32
CA LYS A 102 16.99 -10.82 16.04
C LYS A 102 17.71 -10.19 14.85
N GLY A 103 16.96 -9.85 13.80
CA GLY A 103 17.51 -9.21 12.59
C GLY A 103 18.09 -7.83 12.86
N LEU A 104 17.37 -7.01 13.63
CA LEU A 104 17.77 -5.68 14.09
C LEU A 104 19.02 -5.77 14.98
N GLY A 105 19.02 -6.66 15.97
CA GLY A 105 20.18 -6.88 16.83
C GLY A 105 21.43 -7.32 16.06
N ALA A 106 21.27 -8.21 15.07
CA ALA A 106 22.39 -8.63 14.21
C ALA A 106 22.88 -7.51 13.27
N ALA A 107 22.04 -6.54 12.95
CA ALA A 107 22.41 -5.35 12.18
C ALA A 107 23.01 -4.24 13.06
N GLY A 108 23.01 -4.40 14.38
CA GLY A 108 23.44 -3.36 15.32
C GLY A 108 22.48 -2.16 15.38
N LEU A 109 21.19 -2.39 15.10
CA LEU A 109 20.16 -1.35 15.08
C LEU A 109 19.08 -1.61 16.14
N ASP A 110 18.55 -0.54 16.71
CA ASP A 110 17.22 -0.52 17.29
C ASP A 110 16.15 -0.12 16.25
N MET A 111 14.88 -0.14 16.66
CA MET A 111 13.76 0.19 15.79
C MET A 111 13.79 1.64 15.29
N ASN A 112 14.20 2.61 16.11
CA ASN A 112 14.20 4.01 15.72
C ASN A 112 15.34 4.28 14.74
N GLN A 113 16.51 3.70 14.97
CA GLN A 113 17.64 3.76 14.05
C GLN A 113 17.30 3.14 12.69
N GLU A 114 16.60 2.00 12.68
CA GLU A 114 16.11 1.39 11.44
C GLU A 114 15.10 2.28 10.73
N ILE A 115 14.17 2.89 11.48
CA ILE A 115 13.21 3.83 10.89
C ILE A 115 13.95 5.01 10.24
N SER A 116 14.92 5.61 10.94
CA SER A 116 15.73 6.71 10.39
C SER A 116 16.47 6.30 9.12
N ARG A 117 17.11 5.13 9.11
CA ARG A 117 17.83 4.62 7.93
C ARG A 117 16.91 4.49 6.72
N VAL A 118 15.75 3.85 6.90
CA VAL A 118 14.80 3.62 5.81
C VAL A 118 14.17 4.93 5.35
N SER A 119 13.83 5.83 6.27
CA SER A 119 13.33 7.18 5.92
C SER A 119 14.32 7.96 5.07
N SER A 120 15.62 7.98 5.43
CA SER A 120 16.64 8.65 4.62
C SER A 120 16.80 8.02 3.24
N LEU A 121 16.68 6.69 3.13
CA LEU A 121 16.72 6.00 1.84
C LEU A 121 15.51 6.37 0.96
N LEU A 122 14.30 6.41 1.54
CA LEU A 122 13.07 6.75 0.82
C LEU A 122 13.03 8.23 0.41
N GLN A 123 13.57 9.11 1.24
CA GLN A 123 13.77 10.52 0.86
C GLN A 123 14.66 10.62 -0.39
N ALA A 124 15.79 9.92 -0.42
CA ALA A 124 16.67 9.90 -1.59
C ALA A 124 15.99 9.29 -2.83
N CYS A 125 15.08 8.32 -2.66
CA CYS A 125 14.28 7.80 -3.76
C CYS A 125 13.35 8.88 -4.32
N GLN A 126 12.66 9.63 -3.45
CA GLN A 126 11.79 10.74 -3.85
C GLN A 126 12.57 11.82 -4.61
N GLU A 127 13.71 12.27 -4.08
CA GLU A 127 14.57 13.28 -4.71
C GLU A 127 15.06 12.86 -6.10
N LYS A 128 15.33 11.55 -6.29
CA LYS A 128 15.79 10.98 -7.56
C LYS A 128 14.65 10.46 -8.45
N SER A 129 13.39 10.62 -8.03
CA SER A 129 12.22 10.04 -8.71
C SER A 129 12.34 8.53 -8.97
N ILE A 130 12.97 7.80 -8.04
CA ILE A 130 13.07 6.35 -8.09
C ILE A 130 11.81 5.77 -7.43
N PRO A 131 10.95 5.04 -8.16
CA PRO A 131 9.74 4.48 -7.60
C PRO A 131 10.03 3.32 -6.65
N VAL A 132 9.13 3.13 -5.69
CA VAL A 132 9.20 2.17 -4.59
C VAL A 132 8.11 1.12 -4.73
N LEU A 133 8.52 -0.15 -4.77
CA LEU A 133 7.67 -1.33 -4.70
C LEU A 133 7.80 -1.96 -3.30
N CYS A 134 6.72 -1.96 -2.53
CA CYS A 134 6.70 -2.56 -1.20
C CYS A 134 6.28 -4.04 -1.26
N LEU A 135 7.02 -4.90 -0.55
CA LEU A 135 6.70 -6.31 -0.42
C LEU A 135 6.42 -6.69 1.03
N HIS A 136 5.41 -7.52 1.26
CA HIS A 136 5.23 -8.25 2.52
C HIS A 136 5.04 -9.74 2.23
N LEU A 137 6.13 -10.50 2.30
CA LEU A 137 6.17 -11.90 1.86
C LEU A 137 5.95 -12.92 2.99
N GLY A 138 6.00 -12.47 4.25
CA GLY A 138 5.95 -13.36 5.41
C GLY A 138 4.56 -13.76 5.88
N GLY A 139 3.52 -13.13 5.33
CA GLY A 139 2.13 -13.38 5.71
C GLY A 139 1.86 -13.08 7.17
N GLU A 140 0.84 -13.74 7.74
CA GLU A 140 0.42 -13.56 9.12
C GLU A 140 1.56 -13.72 10.15
N ALA A 141 2.48 -14.66 9.89
CA ALA A 141 3.61 -14.93 10.77
C ALA A 141 4.61 -13.77 10.89
N ARG A 142 4.49 -12.76 10.01
CA ARG A 142 5.29 -11.52 10.04
C ARG A 142 4.48 -10.28 10.36
N ARG A 143 3.24 -10.44 10.84
CA ARG A 143 2.47 -9.38 11.48
C ARG A 143 2.82 -9.26 12.96
N GLY A 144 2.41 -8.15 13.57
CA GLY A 144 2.65 -7.82 14.98
C GLY A 144 3.24 -6.43 15.13
N GLU A 145 3.24 -5.90 16.35
CA GLU A 145 3.51 -4.48 16.66
C GLU A 145 4.71 -3.88 15.91
N LEU A 146 5.85 -4.58 15.91
CA LEU A 146 7.07 -4.09 15.28
C LEU A 146 6.98 -4.04 13.75
N SER A 147 6.44 -5.09 13.13
CA SER A 147 6.26 -5.12 11.67
C SER A 147 5.19 -4.14 11.23
N ASP A 148 4.10 -4.05 11.98
CA ASP A 148 2.98 -3.16 11.68
C ASP A 148 3.42 -1.70 11.79
N LYS A 149 4.32 -1.37 12.74
CA LYS A 149 4.98 -0.06 12.81
C LYS A 149 5.81 0.24 11.55
N ILE A 150 6.61 -0.71 11.08
CA ILE A 150 7.38 -0.56 9.83
C ILE A 150 6.45 -0.35 8.63
N VAL A 151 5.40 -1.16 8.53
CA VAL A 151 4.42 -1.08 7.43
C VAL A 151 3.71 0.27 7.45
N ALA A 152 3.17 0.69 8.59
CA ALA A 152 2.50 1.99 8.73
C ALA A 152 3.42 3.16 8.40
N SER A 153 4.73 3.03 8.66
CA SER A 153 5.71 4.10 8.41
C SER A 153 6.06 4.23 6.93
N PHE A 154 6.13 3.13 6.18
CA PHE A 154 6.76 3.12 4.85
C PHE A 154 5.86 2.69 3.70
N LEU A 155 4.81 1.91 3.96
CA LEU A 155 3.85 1.54 2.92
C LEU A 155 3.20 2.74 2.24
N PRO A 156 2.83 3.84 2.95
CA PRO A 156 2.24 5.04 2.32
C PRO A 156 3.09 5.69 1.22
N LEU A 157 4.39 5.39 1.15
CA LEU A 157 5.33 5.98 0.20
C LEU A 157 5.50 5.14 -1.08
N ALA A 158 4.84 3.99 -1.17
CA ALA A 158 4.97 3.05 -2.28
C ALA A 158 4.14 3.47 -3.51
N GLN A 159 4.59 3.04 -4.69
CA GLN A 159 3.81 3.14 -5.93
C GLN A 159 3.06 1.83 -6.25
N LEU A 160 3.45 0.72 -5.62
CA LEU A 160 2.77 -0.56 -5.67
C LEU A 160 3.11 -1.35 -4.40
N ALA A 161 2.12 -2.09 -3.88
CA ALA A 161 2.32 -3.04 -2.80
C ALA A 161 1.97 -4.45 -3.26
N LEU A 162 2.81 -5.42 -2.92
CA LEU A 162 2.54 -6.84 -3.13
C LEU A 162 2.66 -7.57 -1.79
N VAL A 163 1.56 -8.19 -1.36
CA VAL A 163 1.39 -8.72 -0.01
C VAL A 163 0.86 -10.14 -0.08
N VAL A 164 1.45 -11.05 0.68
CA VAL A 164 0.87 -12.39 0.88
C VAL A 164 -0.44 -12.23 1.65
N SER A 165 -1.54 -12.73 1.08
CA SER A 165 -2.93 -12.50 1.51
C SER A 165 -3.17 -12.85 2.97
N SER A 166 -2.51 -13.89 3.48
CA SER A 166 -2.59 -14.27 4.90
C SER A 166 -2.09 -13.18 5.86
N GLY A 167 -1.20 -12.29 5.41
CA GLY A 167 -0.73 -11.13 6.18
C GLY A 167 -1.73 -9.98 6.24
N ASN A 168 -2.83 -10.04 5.50
CA ASN A 168 -3.82 -8.96 5.40
C ASN A 168 -5.25 -9.40 5.79
N LYS A 169 -5.37 -10.46 6.62
CA LYS A 169 -6.68 -10.98 7.08
C LYS A 169 -7.55 -9.93 7.77
N ASP A 170 -6.93 -8.99 8.46
CA ASP A 170 -7.56 -7.87 9.18
C ASP A 170 -7.79 -6.63 8.29
N GLY A 171 -7.45 -6.71 7.01
CA GLY A 171 -7.52 -5.60 6.06
C GLY A 171 -6.52 -4.48 6.34
N PHE A 172 -5.48 -4.70 7.14
CA PHE A 172 -4.51 -3.66 7.52
C PHE A 172 -3.80 -3.02 6.32
N PHE A 173 -3.23 -3.83 5.43
CA PHE A 173 -2.60 -3.32 4.20
C PHE A 173 -3.63 -2.70 3.27
N THR A 174 -4.81 -3.33 3.16
CA THR A 174 -5.92 -2.83 2.35
C THR A 174 -6.31 -1.40 2.75
N ARG A 175 -6.48 -1.13 4.05
CA ARG A 175 -6.81 0.22 4.54
C ARG A 175 -5.72 1.24 4.19
N ILE A 176 -4.46 0.94 4.51
CA ILE A 176 -3.34 1.85 4.24
C ILE A 176 -3.24 2.15 2.73
N CYS A 177 -3.35 1.12 1.89
CA CYS A 177 -3.27 1.27 0.44
C CYS A 177 -4.44 2.11 -0.11
N GLN A 178 -5.66 1.93 0.39
CA GLN A 178 -6.81 2.77 -0.01
C GLN A 178 -6.63 4.23 0.38
N GLU A 179 -6.26 4.49 1.63
CA GLU A 179 -6.08 5.84 2.17
C GLU A 179 -5.01 6.62 1.38
N ASN A 180 -4.02 5.91 0.82
CA ASN A 180 -2.91 6.49 0.08
C ASN A 180 -2.98 6.29 -1.44
N ASN A 181 -4.08 5.75 -1.97
CA ASN A 181 -4.27 5.46 -3.40
C ASN A 181 -3.17 4.57 -4.02
N ILE A 182 -2.72 3.56 -3.26
CA ILE A 182 -1.65 2.64 -3.66
C ILE A 182 -2.28 1.36 -4.23
N PRO A 183 -1.97 0.97 -5.47
CA PRO A 183 -2.28 -0.34 -5.99
C PRO A 183 -1.81 -1.46 -5.05
N LEU A 184 -2.70 -2.40 -4.71
CA LEU A 184 -2.39 -3.52 -3.84
C LEU A 184 -2.63 -4.84 -4.57
N ILE A 185 -1.59 -5.66 -4.65
CA ILE A 185 -1.67 -7.04 -5.13
C ILE A 185 -1.65 -7.96 -3.93
N LEU A 186 -2.70 -8.75 -3.77
CA LEU A 186 -2.75 -9.85 -2.81
C LEU A 186 -2.44 -11.16 -3.53
N ILE A 187 -1.44 -11.89 -3.04
CA ILE A 187 -1.04 -13.20 -3.56
C ILE A 187 -1.20 -14.28 -2.49
N ASP A 188 -1.51 -15.52 -2.86
CA ASP A 188 -1.71 -16.56 -1.85
C ASP A 188 -0.38 -17.12 -1.32
N ARG A 189 0.64 -17.16 -2.17
CA ARG A 189 1.98 -17.64 -1.83
C ARG A 189 3.04 -16.69 -2.33
N ALA A 190 4.10 -16.48 -1.55
CA ALA A 190 5.22 -15.62 -1.93
C ALA A 190 5.86 -15.99 -3.29
N SER A 191 5.77 -17.24 -3.72
CA SER A 191 6.27 -17.69 -5.03
C SER A 191 5.56 -17.03 -6.22
N GLU A 192 4.30 -16.63 -6.07
CA GLU A 192 3.52 -15.96 -7.14
C GLU A 192 4.07 -14.55 -7.45
N ALA A 193 4.86 -13.97 -6.55
CA ALA A 193 5.57 -12.72 -6.82
C ALA A 193 6.53 -12.82 -8.02
N ILE A 194 6.95 -14.04 -8.41
CA ILE A 194 7.75 -14.26 -9.62
C ILE A 194 6.99 -13.79 -10.85
N ASP A 195 5.73 -14.20 -11.00
CA ASP A 195 4.90 -13.88 -12.15
C ASP A 195 4.57 -12.38 -12.18
N TYR A 196 4.33 -11.77 -11.01
CA TYR A 196 4.10 -10.34 -10.92
C TYR A 196 5.35 -9.52 -11.24
N PHE A 197 6.55 -9.95 -10.82
CA PHE A 197 7.79 -9.31 -11.23
C PHE A 197 7.97 -9.37 -12.75
N GLN A 198 7.71 -10.52 -13.37
CA GLN A 198 7.76 -10.64 -14.82
C GLN A 198 6.79 -9.69 -15.52
N LYS A 199 5.56 -9.55 -15.00
CA LYS A 199 4.56 -8.62 -15.54
C LYS A 199 4.93 -7.15 -15.38
N ILE A 200 5.30 -6.71 -14.18
CA ILE A 200 5.53 -5.28 -13.89
C ILE A 200 6.89 -4.76 -14.35
N PHE A 201 7.85 -5.64 -14.65
CA PHE A 201 9.15 -5.30 -15.23
C PHE A 201 9.29 -5.72 -16.70
N LEU A 202 8.22 -6.24 -17.31
CA LEU A 202 8.17 -6.68 -18.71
C LEU A 202 9.25 -7.72 -19.07
N ILE A 203 9.43 -8.72 -18.20
CA ILE A 203 10.44 -9.78 -18.34
C ILE A 203 9.75 -11.07 -18.82
N ASN A 204 10.33 -11.75 -19.81
CA ASN A 204 9.88 -13.05 -20.30
C ASN A 204 8.38 -13.08 -20.71
N LEU A 205 7.84 -11.96 -21.18
CA LEU A 205 6.47 -11.93 -21.70
C LEU A 205 6.38 -12.76 -22.99
N PRO A 206 5.37 -13.63 -23.14
CA PRO A 206 5.11 -14.29 -24.41
C PRO A 206 4.87 -13.23 -25.50
N GLN A 207 5.55 -13.40 -26.64
CA GLN A 207 5.41 -12.57 -27.84
C GLN A 207 4.07 -12.81 -28.53
#